data_AF-A0A9P7VS32-F1
#
_entry.id   AF-A0A9P7VS32-F1
#
_cell.length_a   1.000
_cell.length_b   1.000
_cell.length_c   1.000
_cell.angle_alpha   90.00
_cell.angle_beta   90.00
_cell.angle_gamma   90.00
#
_symmetry.space_group_name_H-M   'P 1'
#
loop_
_entity.id
_entity.type
_entity.pdbx_description
1 polymer ?
#
loop_
_entity_poly.entity_id
_entity_poly.type
_entity_poly.pdbx_seq_one_letter_code
_entity_poly.pdbx_strand_id
1 'polypeptide(L)'
;MNLPYPEAIFELEYFRQNPLPFYTLAQALYPGKYRPTLTHSFIRLLDSKRLLYRCFTQNIDTLERRAGVPTDKVIEARGSFAFQKCIDCDEPYDDARMKDHIRDKKIAHCEKCRGLVRPGTVFTDESVPDEFIRASSSVRIADLLIIIGTSLTMPSFAALADLANPLCPRVLINLDKVGDLGRRTDDVLLLGKCDEVISDLCDELGWKEELTTFWAETRLDEGTKPKEDIDNETEVNAKVDHLVGKIETALTLDQGQEKSENEPKTEDENNRPIGEVEAKIVQGKELPVGAVPTTEDNPFSKVPIDTPLHSDLPANQSPSRGEDTPGKL
;
A
#
# COMPACT_ATOMS: atom_id res chain seq x y z
N MET A 1 24.28 3.66 -11.42
CA MET A 1 23.56 2.55 -12.06
C MET A 1 23.21 3.00 -13.47
N ASN A 2 23.49 2.20 -14.50
CA ASN A 2 23.17 2.55 -15.89
C ASN A 2 21.87 1.80 -16.26
N LEU A 3 20.73 2.34 -15.83
CA LEU A 3 19.40 1.80 -16.13
C LEU A 3 18.90 2.42 -17.45
N PRO A 4 18.14 1.68 -18.28
CA PRO A 4 17.54 2.26 -19.49
C PRO A 4 16.49 3.33 -19.14
N TYR A 5 15.74 3.11 -18.06
CA TYR A 5 14.81 4.03 -17.40
C TYR A 5 14.62 3.58 -15.94
N PRO A 6 14.15 4.44 -15.02
CA PRO A 6 14.08 4.14 -13.59
C PRO A 6 13.32 2.84 -13.22
N GLU A 7 12.23 2.53 -13.93
CA GLU A 7 11.28 1.46 -13.64
C GLU A 7 11.76 0.08 -14.06
N ALA A 8 12.74 0.01 -14.97
CA ALA A 8 13.32 -1.25 -15.43
C ALA A 8 13.82 -2.12 -14.28
N ILE A 9 14.19 -1.53 -13.14
CA ILE A 9 14.58 -2.26 -11.94
C ILE A 9 13.47 -3.18 -11.36
N PHE A 10 12.21 -2.94 -11.73
CA PHE A 10 11.04 -3.73 -11.35
C PHE A 10 10.44 -4.52 -12.52
N GLU A 11 11.20 -4.75 -13.59
CA GLU A 11 10.78 -5.59 -14.71
C GLU A 11 11.43 -6.96 -14.63
N LEU A 12 10.65 -8.02 -14.85
CA LEU A 12 11.17 -9.39 -14.70
C LEU A 12 12.27 -9.69 -15.71
N GLU A 13 12.11 -9.23 -16.94
CA GLU A 13 13.08 -9.42 -18.01
C GLU A 13 14.40 -8.69 -17.70
N TYR A 14 14.34 -7.44 -17.24
CA TYR A 14 15.54 -6.71 -16.82
C TYR A 14 16.23 -7.39 -15.63
N PHE A 15 15.46 -7.86 -14.65
CA PHE A 15 16.01 -8.55 -13.49
C PHE A 15 16.68 -9.88 -13.84
N ARG A 16 16.16 -10.60 -14.84
CA ARG A 16 16.82 -11.80 -15.40
C ARG A 16 18.18 -11.47 -16.01
N GLN A 17 18.29 -10.34 -16.69
CA GLN A 17 19.53 -9.91 -17.36
C GLN A 17 20.53 -9.30 -16.36
N ASN A 18 20.07 -8.49 -15.42
CA ASN A 18 20.89 -7.78 -14.46
C ASN A 18 20.15 -7.57 -13.11
N PRO A 19 20.24 -8.52 -12.16
CA PRO A 19 19.54 -8.44 -10.88
C PRO A 19 20.23 -7.50 -9.86
N LEU A 20 21.49 -7.11 -10.08
CA LEU A 20 22.29 -6.35 -9.11
C LEU A 20 21.70 -4.96 -8.74
N PRO A 21 21.14 -4.17 -9.67
CA PRO A 21 20.46 -2.93 -9.35
C PRO A 21 19.32 -3.14 -8.35
N PHE A 22 18.47 -4.15 -8.58
CA PHE A 22 17.37 -4.48 -7.67
C PHE A 22 17.89 -4.84 -6.28
N TYR A 23 18.91 -5.70 -6.18
CA TYR A 23 19.51 -6.06 -4.88
C TYR A 23 20.15 -4.85 -4.17
N THR A 24 20.69 -3.91 -4.93
CA THR A 24 21.23 -2.65 -4.38
C THR A 24 20.11 -1.77 -3.81
N LEU A 25 18.99 -1.65 -4.52
CA LEU A 25 17.83 -0.92 -4.04
C LEU A 25 17.18 -1.63 -2.83
N ALA A 26 17.03 -2.94 -2.90
CA ALA A 26 16.51 -3.78 -1.81
C ALA A 26 17.32 -3.61 -0.52
N GLN A 27 18.66 -3.48 -0.62
CA GLN A 27 19.51 -3.21 0.54
C GLN A 27 19.20 -1.85 1.17
N ALA A 28 18.92 -0.84 0.35
CA ALA A 28 18.58 0.49 0.84
C ALA A 28 17.19 0.51 1.50
N LEU A 29 16.22 -0.18 0.91
CA LEU A 29 14.83 -0.24 1.36
C LEU A 29 14.55 -1.29 2.44
N TYR A 30 15.52 -2.12 2.79
CA TYR A 30 15.30 -3.25 3.70
C TYR A 30 14.69 -2.78 5.04
N PRO A 31 13.65 -3.47 5.57
CA PRO A 31 12.93 -3.03 6.75
C PRO A 31 13.84 -2.71 7.95
N GLY A 32 13.49 -1.67 8.70
CA GLY A 32 14.17 -1.24 9.93
C GLY A 32 15.01 0.03 9.82
N LYS A 33 15.20 0.58 8.61
CA LYS A 33 15.98 1.82 8.41
C LYS A 33 15.16 3.10 8.56
N TYR A 34 13.93 3.08 8.08
CA TYR A 34 13.07 4.27 8.05
C TYR A 34 12.18 4.33 9.29
N ARG A 35 11.57 5.47 9.60
CA ARG A 35 10.55 5.53 10.66
C ARG A 35 9.19 5.76 10.01
N PRO A 36 8.11 5.07 10.44
CA PRO A 36 6.77 5.40 9.99
C PRO A 36 6.44 6.89 10.19
N THR A 37 5.66 7.45 9.28
CA THR A 37 5.25 8.86 9.34
C THR A 37 4.05 9.08 10.27
N LEU A 38 3.62 10.34 10.45
CA LEU A 38 2.37 10.64 11.15
C LEU A 38 1.18 10.01 10.44
N THR A 39 1.16 10.04 9.11
CA THR A 39 0.13 9.38 8.28
C THR A 39 0.01 7.88 8.60
N HIS A 40 1.13 7.16 8.74
CA HIS A 40 1.08 5.74 9.12
C HIS A 40 0.50 5.53 10.53
N SER A 41 0.84 6.43 11.45
CA SER A 41 0.34 6.42 12.82
C SER A 41 -1.16 6.73 12.88
N PHE A 42 -1.67 7.55 11.96
CA PHE A 42 -3.10 7.78 11.79
C PHE A 42 -3.85 6.51 11.34
N ILE A 43 -3.28 5.72 10.42
CA ILE A 43 -3.88 4.42 10.03
C ILE A 43 -3.97 3.48 11.25
N ARG A 44 -2.92 3.44 12.08
CA ARG A 44 -2.92 2.71 13.36
C ARG A 44 -3.99 3.25 14.33
N LEU A 45 -4.14 4.57 14.42
CA LEU A 45 -5.13 5.22 15.26
C LEU A 45 -6.56 4.86 14.82
N LEU A 46 -6.86 4.86 13.52
CA LEU A 46 -8.15 4.41 12.99
C LEU A 46 -8.46 2.97 13.40
N ASP A 47 -7.46 2.08 13.36
CA ASP A 47 -7.62 0.71 13.86
C ASP A 47 -7.92 0.65 15.36
N SER A 48 -7.18 1.41 16.17
CA SER A 48 -7.38 1.46 17.63
C SER A 48 -8.80 1.92 18.01
N LYS A 49 -9.39 2.79 17.19
CA LYS A 49 -10.77 3.29 17.33
C LYS A 49 -11.81 2.40 16.64
N ARG A 50 -11.39 1.25 16.06
CA ARG A 50 -12.24 0.29 15.34
C ARG A 50 -12.90 0.86 14.08
N LEU A 51 -12.28 1.85 13.46
CA LEU A 51 -12.73 2.49 12.22
C LEU A 51 -12.02 1.91 10.99
N LEU A 52 -10.84 1.31 11.15
CA LEU A 52 -10.12 0.70 10.03
C LEU A 52 -10.68 -0.69 9.70
N TYR A 53 -11.30 -0.82 8.52
CA TYR A 53 -11.69 -2.12 7.96
C TYR A 53 -10.50 -2.81 7.25
N ARG A 54 -9.89 -2.13 6.28
CA ARG A 54 -8.73 -2.58 5.50
C ARG A 54 -7.82 -1.40 5.15
N CYS A 55 -6.53 -1.66 5.01
CA CYS A 55 -5.52 -0.74 4.49
C CYS A 55 -4.92 -1.36 3.24
N PHE A 56 -5.27 -0.86 2.06
CA PHE A 56 -4.62 -1.23 0.81
C PHE A 56 -3.41 -0.32 0.59
N THR A 57 -2.25 -0.89 0.31
CA THR A 57 -1.02 -0.12 0.09
C THR A 57 -0.33 -0.53 -1.21
N GLN A 58 0.24 0.47 -1.90
CA GLN A 58 1.15 0.26 -3.03
C GLN A 58 2.61 0.20 -2.57
N ASN A 59 2.88 0.62 -1.34
CA ASN A 59 4.22 0.69 -0.79
C ASN A 59 4.74 -0.71 -0.49
N ILE A 60 6.06 -0.84 -0.53
CA ILE A 60 6.79 -2.10 -0.27
C ILE A 60 7.69 -1.97 0.97
N ASP A 61 7.75 -0.79 1.59
CA ASP A 61 8.65 -0.46 2.70
C ASP A 61 8.23 -1.05 4.06
N THR A 62 7.03 -1.63 4.14
CA THR A 62 6.43 -2.26 5.34
C THR A 62 6.14 -1.32 6.51
N LEU A 63 6.10 0.00 6.27
CA LEU A 63 5.93 1.00 7.34
C LEU A 63 4.56 0.94 8.02
N GLU A 64 3.51 0.45 7.36
CA GLU A 64 2.18 0.23 7.96
C GLU A 64 2.26 -0.81 9.09
N ARG A 65 2.90 -1.95 8.82
CA ARG A 65 3.11 -3.02 9.81
C ARG A 65 3.94 -2.50 10.98
N ARG A 66 4.98 -1.70 10.68
CA ARG A 66 5.86 -1.11 11.70
C ARG A 66 5.18 0.00 12.52
N ALA A 67 4.20 0.69 11.97
CA ALA A 67 3.33 1.58 12.73
C ALA A 67 2.34 0.83 13.64
N GLY A 68 2.32 -0.51 13.57
CA GLY A 68 1.47 -1.36 14.39
C GLY A 68 0.09 -1.64 13.78
N VAL A 69 -0.12 -1.33 12.50
CA VAL A 69 -1.37 -1.72 11.82
C VAL A 69 -1.46 -3.25 11.78
N PRO A 70 -2.59 -3.87 12.18
CA PRO A 70 -2.72 -5.32 12.19
C PRO A 70 -2.41 -5.94 10.83
N THR A 71 -1.60 -6.98 10.85
CA THR A 71 -1.09 -7.66 9.64
C THR A 71 -2.22 -8.17 8.76
N ASP A 72 -3.30 -8.66 9.36
CA ASP A 72 -4.48 -9.16 8.67
C ASP A 72 -5.32 -8.05 8.01
N LYS A 73 -5.05 -6.78 8.29
CA LYS A 73 -5.75 -5.63 7.68
C LYS A 73 -4.96 -4.94 6.57
N VAL A 74 -3.65 -5.18 6.48
CA VAL A 74 -2.78 -4.60 5.45
C VAL A 74 -2.77 -5.49 4.22
N ILE A 75 -3.18 -4.93 3.07
CA ILE A 75 -3.22 -5.59 1.78
C ILE A 75 -2.20 -4.93 0.85
N GLU A 76 -1.11 -5.63 0.58
CA GLU A 76 0.03 -5.12 -0.20
C GLU A 76 -0.16 -5.39 -1.71
N ALA A 77 -0.55 -4.37 -2.47
CA ALA A 77 -0.86 -4.47 -3.90
C ALA A 77 0.37 -4.78 -4.76
N ARG A 78 1.57 -4.44 -4.27
CA ARG A 78 2.86 -4.69 -4.92
C ARG A 78 3.68 -5.76 -4.21
N GLY A 79 3.03 -6.61 -3.41
CA GLY A 79 3.71 -7.62 -2.61
C GLY A 79 4.57 -7.01 -1.50
N SER A 80 5.46 -7.80 -0.90
CA SER A 80 6.17 -7.41 0.31
C SER A 80 7.59 -7.94 0.37
N PHE A 81 8.45 -7.24 1.12
CA PHE A 81 9.76 -7.77 1.51
C PHE A 81 9.67 -8.84 2.61
N ALA A 82 8.49 -9.07 3.17
CA ALA A 82 8.25 -10.02 4.25
C ALA A 82 8.43 -11.50 3.85
N PHE A 83 8.43 -11.81 2.55
CA PHE A 83 8.64 -13.16 2.04
C PHE A 83 9.46 -13.12 0.75
N GLN A 84 9.93 -14.27 0.28
CA GLN A 84 10.87 -14.40 -0.83
C GLN A 84 10.60 -15.65 -1.63
N LYS A 85 10.81 -15.58 -2.95
CA LYS A 85 10.55 -16.70 -3.85
C LYS A 85 11.48 -16.72 -5.05
N CYS A 86 11.65 -17.91 -5.61
CA CYS A 86 12.28 -18.08 -6.92
C CYS A 86 11.37 -17.53 -8.03
N ILE A 87 11.95 -16.82 -9.01
CA ILE A 87 11.20 -16.27 -10.14
C ILE A 87 10.78 -17.32 -11.19
N ASP A 88 11.33 -18.53 -11.14
CA ASP A 88 11.11 -19.58 -12.14
C ASP A 88 10.18 -20.69 -11.67
N CYS A 89 10.20 -21.01 -10.37
CA CYS A 89 9.44 -22.13 -9.81
C CYS A 89 8.61 -21.77 -8.57
N ASP A 90 8.57 -20.49 -8.20
CA ASP A 90 7.87 -19.96 -7.01
C ASP A 90 8.24 -20.61 -5.67
N GLU A 91 9.30 -21.43 -5.62
CA GLU A 91 9.77 -22.06 -4.40
C GLU A 91 10.11 -20.97 -3.36
N PRO A 92 9.54 -21.04 -2.15
CA PRO A 92 9.88 -20.13 -1.06
C PRO A 92 11.38 -20.16 -0.77
N TYR A 93 11.93 -19.02 -0.40
CA TYR A 93 13.33 -18.90 0.00
C TYR A 93 13.43 -18.45 1.46
N ASP A 94 14.44 -18.93 2.15
CA ASP A 94 14.66 -18.63 3.56
C ASP A 94 14.95 -17.13 3.78
N ASP A 95 14.21 -16.52 4.73
CA ASP A 95 14.26 -15.08 5.01
C ASP A 95 15.64 -14.65 5.52
N ALA A 96 16.22 -15.39 6.46
CA ALA A 96 17.52 -15.06 7.05
C ALA A 96 18.63 -15.07 5.98
N ARG A 97 18.60 -16.07 5.09
CA ARG A 97 19.52 -16.13 3.96
C ARG A 97 19.29 -15.01 2.97
N MET A 98 18.04 -14.68 2.63
CA MET A 98 17.78 -13.54 1.75
C MET A 98 18.31 -12.24 2.36
N LYS A 99 18.12 -12.03 3.66
CA LYS A 99 18.65 -10.88 4.38
C LYS A 99 20.16 -10.76 4.23
N ASP A 100 20.89 -11.86 4.38
CA ASP A 100 22.34 -11.90 4.16
C ASP A 100 22.71 -11.57 2.71
N HIS A 101 21.99 -12.13 1.73
CA HIS A 101 22.19 -11.85 0.31
C HIS A 101 21.98 -10.37 -0.04
N ILE A 102 20.90 -9.77 0.45
CA ILE A 102 20.59 -8.35 0.25
C ILE A 102 21.63 -7.48 0.94
N ARG A 103 21.98 -7.77 2.20
CA ARG A 103 23.02 -7.04 2.94
C ARG A 103 24.34 -7.05 2.19
N ASP A 104 24.76 -8.19 1.68
CA ASP A 104 26.05 -8.37 1.00
C ASP A 104 26.00 -8.03 -0.50
N LYS A 105 24.84 -7.64 -1.05
CA LYS A 105 24.58 -7.47 -2.49
C LYS A 105 24.95 -8.70 -3.33
N LYS A 106 24.77 -9.90 -2.76
CA LYS A 106 25.01 -11.18 -3.42
C LYS A 106 23.71 -11.73 -3.98
N ILE A 107 23.70 -12.11 -5.25
CA ILE A 107 22.50 -12.64 -5.92
C ILE A 107 22.13 -14.02 -5.37
N ALA A 108 20.93 -14.15 -4.82
CA ALA A 108 20.42 -15.42 -4.32
C ALA A 108 19.92 -16.29 -5.49
N HIS A 109 20.15 -17.60 -5.39
CA HIS A 109 19.75 -18.59 -6.37
C HIS A 109 18.98 -19.71 -5.69
N CYS A 110 17.94 -20.20 -6.37
CA CYS A 110 17.07 -21.26 -5.88
C CYS A 110 17.84 -22.57 -5.74
N GLU A 111 17.58 -23.31 -4.67
CA GLU A 111 18.24 -24.60 -4.44
C GLU A 111 17.72 -25.70 -5.37
N LYS A 112 16.46 -25.57 -5.81
CA LYS A 112 15.75 -26.57 -6.62
C LYS A 112 16.03 -26.43 -8.12
N CYS A 113 15.90 -25.22 -8.66
CA CYS A 113 16.02 -24.99 -10.11
C CYS A 113 17.22 -24.10 -10.50
N ARG A 114 17.99 -23.58 -9.53
CA ARG A 114 19.08 -22.62 -9.76
C ARG A 114 18.66 -21.28 -10.36
N GLY A 115 17.36 -21.04 -10.48
CA GLY A 115 16.78 -19.75 -10.89
C GLY A 115 17.08 -18.62 -9.92
N LEU A 116 16.89 -17.38 -10.36
CA LEU A 116 17.08 -16.21 -9.51
C LEU A 116 16.01 -16.16 -8.42
N VAL A 117 16.37 -15.63 -7.25
CA VAL A 117 15.45 -15.41 -6.14
C VAL A 117 15.34 -13.91 -5.87
N ARG A 118 14.17 -13.46 -5.44
CA ARG A 118 13.93 -12.09 -5.00
C ARG A 118 12.93 -12.06 -3.83
N PRO A 119 12.85 -10.96 -3.07
CA PRO A 119 11.71 -10.67 -2.23
C PRO A 119 10.41 -10.73 -3.03
N GLY A 120 9.33 -11.08 -2.35
CA GLY A 120 8.00 -11.29 -2.90
C GLY A 120 7.26 -10.01 -3.30
N THR A 121 7.99 -8.99 -3.76
CA THR A 121 7.42 -7.83 -4.42
C THR A 121 6.78 -8.25 -5.75
N VAL A 122 5.94 -7.42 -6.33
CA VAL A 122 5.33 -7.65 -7.64
C VAL A 122 6.01 -6.73 -8.63
N PHE A 123 6.51 -7.32 -9.70
CA PHE A 123 7.12 -6.60 -10.80
C PHE A 123 6.05 -6.10 -11.78
N THR A 124 6.40 -5.13 -12.61
CA THR A 124 5.44 -4.40 -13.46
C THR A 124 4.66 -5.34 -14.40
N ASP A 125 5.30 -6.40 -14.86
CA ASP A 125 4.77 -7.41 -15.77
C ASP A 125 4.10 -8.61 -15.08
N GLU A 126 4.01 -8.60 -13.75
CA GLU A 126 3.38 -9.64 -12.97
C GLU A 126 1.95 -9.29 -12.56
N SER A 127 1.14 -10.33 -12.31
CA SER A 127 -0.18 -10.13 -11.72
C SER A 127 -0.08 -9.65 -10.28
N VAL A 128 -0.99 -8.77 -9.88
CA VAL A 128 -1.15 -8.40 -8.46
C VAL A 128 -1.42 -9.63 -7.59
N PRO A 129 -1.09 -9.60 -6.29
CA PRO A 129 -1.23 -10.77 -5.44
C PRO A 129 -2.69 -11.24 -5.33
N ASP A 130 -2.93 -12.54 -5.23
CA ASP A 130 -4.29 -13.09 -5.10
C ASP A 130 -5.04 -12.52 -3.90
N GLU A 131 -4.32 -12.21 -2.81
CA GLU A 131 -4.91 -11.57 -1.64
C GLU A 131 -5.47 -10.18 -1.97
N PHE A 132 -4.76 -9.39 -2.78
CA PHE A 132 -5.25 -8.10 -3.26
C PHE A 132 -6.57 -8.30 -4.01
N ILE A 133 -6.60 -9.22 -4.99
CA ILE A 133 -7.81 -9.51 -5.79
C ILE A 133 -8.99 -9.91 -4.90
N ARG A 134 -8.77 -10.83 -3.96
CA ARG A 134 -9.82 -11.29 -3.03
C ARG A 134 -10.33 -10.15 -2.15
N ALA A 135 -9.42 -9.36 -1.60
CA ALA A 135 -9.74 -8.28 -0.68
C ALA A 135 -10.41 -7.07 -1.38
N SER A 136 -10.10 -6.78 -2.64
CA SER A 136 -10.65 -5.61 -3.37
C SER A 136 -12.17 -5.51 -3.32
N SER A 137 -12.86 -6.66 -3.27
CA SER A 137 -14.30 -6.71 -3.16
C SER A 137 -14.87 -6.05 -1.89
N SER A 138 -14.08 -5.98 -0.83
CA SER A 138 -14.50 -5.39 0.44
C SER A 138 -14.59 -3.87 0.41
N VAL A 139 -14.02 -3.20 -0.60
CA VAL A 139 -14.18 -1.75 -0.76
C VAL A 139 -15.64 -1.38 -1.00
N ARG A 140 -16.45 -2.29 -1.55
CA ARG A 140 -17.89 -2.08 -1.79
C ARG A 140 -18.73 -1.90 -0.53
N ILE A 141 -18.26 -2.40 0.61
CA ILE A 141 -18.96 -2.28 1.90
C ILE A 141 -18.42 -1.15 2.77
N ALA A 142 -17.44 -0.39 2.28
CA ALA A 142 -16.93 0.77 3.00
C ALA A 142 -18.00 1.86 3.11
N ASP A 143 -18.06 2.50 4.27
CA ASP A 143 -18.86 3.70 4.54
C ASP A 143 -18.07 4.99 4.31
N LEU A 144 -16.73 4.90 4.27
CA LEU A 144 -15.81 5.97 3.90
C LEU A 144 -14.57 5.39 3.21
N LEU A 145 -14.16 5.98 2.09
CA LEU A 145 -12.89 5.66 1.44
C LEU A 145 -11.91 6.83 1.57
N ILE A 146 -10.79 6.61 2.27
CA ILE A 146 -9.70 7.60 2.38
C ILE A 146 -8.56 7.18 1.47
N ILE A 147 -8.17 8.05 0.54
CA ILE A 147 -7.12 7.84 -0.46
C ILE A 147 -6.00 8.81 -0.12
N ILE A 148 -4.81 8.29 0.19
CA ILE A 148 -3.71 9.10 0.73
C ILE A 148 -2.45 8.88 -0.11
N GLY A 149 -1.80 9.96 -0.54
CA GLY A 149 -0.43 9.93 -1.06
C GLY A 149 -0.21 9.02 -2.28
N THR A 150 -1.13 9.03 -3.24
CA THR A 150 -1.03 8.22 -4.47
C THR A 150 -1.44 9.01 -5.69
N SER A 151 -0.78 8.74 -6.83
CA SER A 151 -1.12 9.27 -8.15
C SER A 151 -2.32 8.57 -8.79
N LEU A 152 -2.72 7.40 -8.26
CA LEU A 152 -3.70 6.50 -8.87
C LEU A 152 -3.37 6.13 -10.33
N THR A 153 -2.08 6.04 -10.69
CA THR A 153 -1.67 5.67 -12.06
C THR A 153 -1.56 4.18 -12.28
N MET A 154 -1.54 3.37 -11.22
CA MET A 154 -1.58 1.90 -11.32
C MET A 154 -3.03 1.44 -11.52
N PRO A 155 -3.42 0.88 -12.68
CA PRO A 155 -4.84 0.68 -13.01
C PRO A 155 -5.57 -0.25 -12.04
N SER A 156 -4.93 -1.34 -11.62
CA SER A 156 -5.49 -2.30 -10.66
C SER A 156 -5.77 -1.67 -9.29
N PHE A 157 -4.94 -0.71 -8.87
CA PHE A 157 -5.11 0.02 -7.62
C PHE A 157 -6.09 1.18 -7.75
N ALA A 158 -6.02 1.93 -8.85
CA ALA A 158 -6.94 3.02 -9.16
C ALA A 158 -8.40 2.54 -9.21
N ALA A 159 -8.63 1.36 -9.77
CA ALA A 159 -9.94 0.72 -9.82
C ALA A 159 -10.59 0.51 -8.43
N LEU A 160 -9.83 0.48 -7.34
CA LEU A 160 -10.40 0.42 -5.99
C LEU A 160 -11.31 1.63 -5.71
N ALA A 161 -10.93 2.82 -6.19
CA ALA A 161 -11.73 4.04 -6.01
C ALA A 161 -13.05 3.99 -6.79
N ASP A 162 -13.09 3.27 -7.90
CA ASP A 162 -14.28 3.05 -8.72
C ASP A 162 -15.17 1.92 -8.17
N LEU A 163 -14.58 0.96 -7.45
CA LEU A 163 -15.30 -0.12 -6.79
C LEU A 163 -16.08 0.33 -5.55
N ALA A 164 -15.76 1.49 -4.99
CA ALA A 164 -16.47 2.05 -3.85
C ALA A 164 -17.96 2.28 -4.18
N ASN A 165 -18.82 2.09 -3.18
CA ASN A 165 -20.24 2.34 -3.35
C ASN A 165 -20.48 3.81 -3.80
N PRO A 166 -21.40 4.09 -4.75
CA PRO A 166 -21.77 5.45 -5.13
C PRO A 166 -22.34 6.35 -4.02
N LEU A 167 -22.64 5.79 -2.85
CA LEU A 167 -23.04 6.53 -1.64
C LEU A 167 -21.93 6.61 -0.59
N CYS A 168 -20.81 5.92 -0.80
CA CYS A 168 -19.64 5.98 0.07
C CYS A 168 -18.83 7.24 -0.30
N PRO A 169 -18.70 8.23 0.60
CA PRO A 169 -17.87 9.40 0.36
C PRO A 169 -16.41 9.01 0.17
N ARG A 170 -15.70 9.76 -0.69
CA ARG A 170 -14.27 9.56 -0.92
C ARG A 170 -13.51 10.79 -0.49
N VAL A 171 -12.47 10.61 0.32
CA VAL A 171 -11.59 11.69 0.78
C VAL A 171 -10.22 11.48 0.17
N LEU A 172 -9.76 12.45 -0.62
CA LEU A 172 -8.39 12.48 -1.14
C LEU A 172 -7.53 13.36 -0.24
N ILE A 173 -6.42 12.81 0.26
CA ILE A 173 -5.35 13.54 0.94
C ILE A 173 -4.09 13.38 0.10
N ASN A 174 -3.75 14.40 -0.67
CA ASN A 174 -2.63 14.31 -1.61
C ASN A 174 -2.08 15.69 -1.95
N LEU A 175 -0.89 15.77 -2.54
CA LEU A 175 -0.38 17.05 -3.06
C LEU A 175 -1.25 17.57 -4.22
N ASP A 176 -1.61 16.66 -5.13
CA ASP A 176 -2.33 16.98 -6.35
C ASP A 176 -3.65 16.22 -6.44
N LYS A 177 -4.59 16.78 -7.20
CA LYS A 177 -5.81 16.07 -7.60
C LYS A 177 -5.44 14.92 -8.55
N VAL A 178 -5.99 13.74 -8.30
CA VAL A 178 -5.68 12.51 -9.06
C VAL A 178 -6.94 11.75 -9.48
N GLY A 179 -6.83 10.96 -10.55
CA GLY A 179 -7.93 10.17 -11.08
C GLY A 179 -9.18 11.01 -11.38
N ASP A 180 -10.34 10.46 -11.03
CA ASP A 180 -11.64 11.11 -11.21
C ASP A 180 -12.15 11.82 -9.93
N LEU A 181 -11.35 11.84 -8.86
CA LEU A 181 -11.73 12.34 -7.53
C LEU A 181 -12.09 13.83 -7.61
N GLY A 182 -13.19 14.21 -6.97
CA GLY A 182 -13.77 15.56 -7.03
C GLY A 182 -14.80 15.73 -8.15
N ARG A 183 -15.16 14.66 -8.87
CA ARG A 183 -16.30 14.66 -9.80
C ARG A 183 -17.61 14.31 -9.11
N ARG A 184 -17.57 13.51 -8.03
CA ARG A 184 -18.76 13.21 -7.24
C ARG A 184 -19.02 14.34 -6.25
N THR A 185 -20.29 14.56 -5.92
CA THR A 185 -20.69 15.64 -5.00
C THR A 185 -20.22 15.41 -3.56
N ASP A 186 -19.96 14.16 -3.20
CA ASP A 186 -19.50 13.68 -1.90
C ASP A 186 -17.99 13.41 -1.85
N ASP A 187 -17.25 13.74 -2.92
CA ASP A 187 -15.80 13.70 -2.89
C ASP A 187 -15.25 14.93 -2.13
N VAL A 188 -14.34 14.69 -1.20
CA VAL A 188 -13.61 15.74 -0.46
C VAL A 188 -12.14 15.71 -0.85
N LEU A 189 -11.60 16.85 -1.28
CA LEU A 189 -10.20 16.99 -1.67
C LEU A 189 -9.45 17.83 -0.63
N LEU A 190 -8.52 17.22 0.09
CA LEU A 190 -7.64 17.87 1.04
C LEU A 190 -6.23 17.91 0.44
N LEU A 191 -5.92 19.00 -0.25
CA LEU A 191 -4.66 19.13 -0.99
C LEU A 191 -3.56 19.73 -0.12
N GLY A 192 -2.44 19.00 0.01
CA GLY A 192 -1.32 19.38 0.85
C GLY A 192 -0.42 18.20 1.18
N LYS A 193 0.60 18.42 2.03
CA LYS A 193 1.41 17.31 2.51
C LYS A 193 0.57 16.42 3.42
N CYS A 194 0.63 15.11 3.21
CA CYS A 194 -0.20 14.14 3.93
C CYS A 194 -0.10 14.30 5.45
N ASP A 195 1.11 14.40 6.01
CA ASP A 195 1.31 14.54 7.46
C ASP A 195 0.75 15.85 8.03
N GLU A 196 0.78 16.94 7.27
CA GLU A 196 0.23 18.24 7.70
C GLU A 196 -1.32 18.16 7.72
N VAL A 197 -1.92 17.69 6.63
CA VAL A 197 -3.38 17.51 6.53
C VAL A 197 -3.90 16.54 7.59
N ILE A 198 -3.20 15.42 7.82
CA ILE A 198 -3.57 14.44 8.85
C ILE A 198 -3.45 15.02 10.26
N SER A 199 -2.42 15.83 10.51
CA SER A 199 -2.27 16.53 11.80
C SER A 199 -3.45 17.48 12.04
N ASP A 200 -3.82 18.29 11.05
CA ASP A 200 -4.93 19.23 11.16
C ASP A 200 -6.27 18.51 11.31
N LEU A 201 -6.51 17.45 10.54
CA LEU A 201 -7.69 16.59 10.68
C LEU A 201 -7.79 15.97 12.08
N CYS A 202 -6.68 15.48 12.62
CA CYS A 202 -6.65 14.93 13.97
C CYS A 202 -6.83 16.01 15.05
N ASP A 203 -6.47 17.26 14.79
CA ASP A 203 -6.74 18.38 15.69
C ASP A 203 -8.25 18.64 15.78
N GLU A 204 -8.92 18.74 14.63
CA GLU A 204 -10.37 18.92 14.53
C GLU A 204 -11.17 17.77 15.16
N LEU A 205 -10.64 16.54 15.09
CA LEU A 205 -11.24 15.36 15.71
C LEU A 205 -10.91 15.22 17.21
N GLY A 206 -10.01 16.07 17.75
CA GLY A 206 -9.53 15.96 19.13
C GLY A 206 -8.63 14.75 19.38
N TRP A 207 -7.97 14.22 18.34
CA TRP A 207 -7.12 13.03 18.40
C TRP A 207 -5.62 13.32 18.32
N LYS A 208 -5.21 14.59 18.33
CA LYS A 208 -3.81 15.00 18.13
C LYS A 208 -2.84 14.39 19.15
N GLU A 209 -3.24 14.28 20.42
CA GLU A 209 -2.42 13.67 21.47
C GLU A 209 -2.27 12.15 21.27
N GLU A 210 -3.35 11.46 20.87
CA GLU A 210 -3.32 10.02 20.57
C GLU A 210 -2.45 9.75 19.33
N LEU A 211 -2.57 10.56 18.28
CA LEU A 211 -1.75 10.47 17.07
C LEU A 211 -0.26 10.61 17.39
N THR A 212 0.09 11.65 18.14
CA THR A 212 1.50 11.91 18.51
C THR A 212 2.06 10.84 19.43
N THR A 213 1.23 10.25 20.31
CA THR A 213 1.60 9.10 21.15
C THR A 213 1.93 7.89 20.29
N PHE A 214 1.03 7.46 19.40
CA PHE A 214 1.30 6.34 18.50
C PHE A 214 2.53 6.60 17.63
N TRP A 215 2.70 7.81 17.11
CA TRP A 215 3.88 8.12 16.32
C TRP A 215 5.15 8.06 17.16
N ALA A 216 5.14 8.51 18.42
CA ALA A 216 6.29 8.43 19.32
C ALA A 216 6.73 6.98 19.61
N GLU A 217 5.78 6.05 19.73
CA GLU A 217 6.05 4.61 19.92
C GLU A 217 6.82 3.98 18.74
N THR A 218 6.73 4.56 17.54
CA THR A 218 7.46 4.06 16.35
C THR A 218 8.94 4.45 16.29
N ARG A 219 9.45 5.19 17.28
CA ARG A 219 10.88 5.57 17.32
C ARG A 219 11.74 4.32 17.28
N LEU A 220 12.77 4.35 16.44
CA LEU A 220 13.81 3.33 16.43
C LEU A 220 14.55 3.41 17.78
N ASP A 221 14.68 2.29 18.50
CA ASP A 221 15.52 2.23 19.69
C ASP A 221 16.95 2.68 19.32
N GLU A 222 17.48 3.68 20.04
CA GLU A 222 18.82 4.25 19.85
C GLU A 222 19.97 3.21 20.00
N GLY A 223 19.65 1.96 20.38
CA GLY A 223 20.59 0.85 20.55
C GLY A 223 21.02 0.14 19.26
N THR A 224 20.45 0.49 18.11
CA THR A 224 20.81 -0.10 16.81
C THR A 224 21.41 0.94 15.86
N LYS A 225 22.40 1.71 16.32
CA LYS A 225 23.25 2.47 15.39
C LYS A 225 23.99 1.46 14.49
N PRO A 226 23.82 1.51 13.15
CA PRO A 226 24.78 0.89 12.25
C PRO A 226 26.17 1.43 12.61
N LYS A 227 27.20 0.58 12.60
CA LYS A 227 28.59 1.04 12.78
C LYS A 227 28.86 2.13 11.75
N GLU A 228 29.14 3.32 12.25
CA GLU A 228 29.50 4.53 11.52
C GLU A 228 30.74 4.29 10.65
N ASP A 229 30.55 4.07 9.34
CA ASP A 229 31.53 4.44 8.31
C ASP A 229 31.02 5.75 7.67
N ILE A 230 31.27 6.86 8.38
CA ILE A 230 30.86 8.22 8.02
C ILE A 230 31.76 8.72 6.90
N ASP A 231 31.19 8.80 5.69
CA ASP A 231 31.37 9.91 4.75
C ASP A 231 30.51 9.73 3.48
N ASN A 232 30.01 8.52 3.20
CA ASN A 232 29.20 8.24 2.01
C ASN A 232 27.70 8.00 2.27
N GLU A 233 27.26 7.83 3.52
CA GLU A 233 25.89 7.38 3.81
C GLU A 233 24.83 8.46 3.48
N THR A 234 25.09 9.73 3.79
CA THR A 234 24.17 10.84 3.45
C THR A 234 24.05 11.04 1.95
N GLU A 235 25.15 10.87 1.20
CA GLU A 235 25.15 11.01 -0.26
C GLU A 235 24.51 9.79 -0.94
N VAL A 236 24.74 8.58 -0.42
CA VAL A 236 24.08 7.36 -0.91
C VAL A 236 22.59 7.39 -0.61
N ASN A 237 22.19 7.80 0.60
CA ASN A 237 20.77 7.93 0.97
C ASN A 237 20.09 9.03 0.15
N ALA A 238 20.73 10.19 -0.04
CA ALA A 238 20.19 11.22 -0.93
C ALA A 238 20.06 10.74 -2.40
N LYS A 239 21.01 9.92 -2.88
CA LYS A 239 20.93 9.29 -4.21
C LYS A 239 19.85 8.22 -4.29
N VAL A 240 19.62 7.46 -3.22
CA VAL A 240 18.54 6.47 -3.11
C VAL A 240 17.21 7.19 -3.06
N ASP A 241 17.02 8.19 -2.20
CA ASP A 241 15.78 8.95 -2.08
C ASP A 241 15.44 9.67 -3.39
N HIS A 242 16.45 10.21 -4.07
CA HIS A 242 16.29 10.76 -5.41
C HIS A 242 15.98 9.69 -6.47
N LEU A 243 16.52 8.47 -6.35
CA LEU A 243 16.21 7.36 -7.24
C LEU A 243 14.80 6.80 -6.99
N VAL A 244 14.40 6.65 -5.72
CA VAL A 244 13.06 6.24 -5.28
C VAL A 244 12.03 7.28 -5.71
N GLY A 245 12.28 8.57 -5.45
CA GLY A 245 11.41 9.65 -5.92
C GLY A 245 11.33 9.72 -7.45
N LYS A 246 12.42 9.43 -8.17
CA LYS A 246 12.39 9.30 -9.64
C LYS A 246 11.64 8.07 -10.11
N ILE A 247 11.76 6.94 -9.42
CA ILE A 247 10.99 5.73 -9.67
C ILE A 247 9.50 6.02 -9.47
N GLU A 248 9.13 6.64 -8.35
CA GLU A 248 7.74 7.04 -8.06
C GLU A 248 7.22 7.98 -9.13
N THR A 249 7.97 9.03 -9.48
CA THR A 249 7.59 9.99 -10.52
C THR A 249 7.47 9.31 -11.89
N ALA A 250 8.39 8.43 -12.26
CA ALA A 250 8.37 7.79 -13.56
C ALA A 250 7.21 6.77 -13.66
N LEU A 251 6.92 6.03 -12.58
CA LEU A 251 5.70 5.23 -12.42
C LEU A 251 4.40 6.05 -12.51
N THR A 252 4.46 7.38 -12.38
CA THR A 252 3.30 8.27 -12.61
C THR A 252 3.15 8.77 -14.05
N LEU A 253 4.21 8.76 -14.87
CA LEU A 253 4.24 9.47 -16.15
C LEU A 253 3.90 8.61 -17.39
N ASP A 254 4.11 7.29 -17.36
CA ASP A 254 4.18 6.51 -18.62
C ASP A 254 2.92 5.71 -19.01
N GLN A 255 1.78 5.91 -18.34
CA GLN A 255 0.49 5.31 -18.78
C GLN A 255 -0.42 6.26 -19.56
N GLY A 256 0.12 7.40 -20.02
CA GLY A 256 -0.62 8.48 -20.64
C GLY A 256 -0.39 8.70 -22.14
N GLN A 257 0.09 7.73 -22.92
CA GLN A 257 0.21 7.90 -24.38
C GLN A 257 -0.14 6.64 -25.18
N GLU A 258 -1.44 6.47 -25.48
CA GLU A 258 -1.87 5.85 -26.73
C GLU A 258 -2.60 6.88 -27.61
N LYS A 259 -1.90 7.23 -28.70
CA LYS A 259 -2.38 7.59 -30.06
C LYS A 259 -3.51 8.61 -30.23
N SER A 260 -3.14 9.75 -30.81
CA SER A 260 -3.88 10.36 -31.92
C SER A 260 -2.96 11.24 -32.77
N GLU A 261 -2.20 10.63 -33.68
CA GLU A 261 -1.82 11.31 -34.92
C GLU A 261 -3.05 11.33 -35.83
N ASN A 262 -3.59 12.53 -36.07
CA ASN A 262 -4.21 12.94 -37.33
C ASN A 262 -4.65 14.41 -37.19
N GLU A 263 -3.84 15.33 -37.74
CA GLU A 263 -4.34 16.64 -38.15
C GLU A 263 -5.31 16.46 -39.33
N PRO A 264 -6.29 17.37 -39.47
CA PRO A 264 -6.11 18.33 -40.54
C PRO A 264 -6.37 19.79 -40.11
N LYS A 265 -5.61 20.67 -40.77
CA LYS A 265 -5.65 22.14 -40.72
C LYS A 265 -6.99 22.72 -41.19
N THR A 266 -7.43 23.82 -40.58
CA THR A 266 -7.78 25.10 -41.24
C THR A 266 -8.08 26.20 -40.19
N GLU A 267 -7.46 27.38 -40.38
CA GLU A 267 -7.95 28.78 -40.26
C GLU A 267 -9.00 29.08 -39.14
N ASP A 268 -8.92 30.10 -38.29
CA ASP A 268 -8.81 31.53 -38.63
C ASP A 268 -8.79 32.40 -37.34
N GLU A 269 -8.54 33.70 -37.52
CA GLU A 269 -8.35 34.79 -36.55
C GLU A 269 -9.51 35.07 -35.55
N ASN A 270 -9.19 35.45 -34.29
CA ASN A 270 -9.54 36.76 -33.68
C ASN A 270 -9.31 36.88 -32.15
N ASN A 271 -8.49 37.88 -31.81
CA ASN A 271 -8.71 38.97 -30.84
C ASN A 271 -9.36 38.75 -29.43
N ARG A 272 -8.51 39.08 -28.43
CA ARG A 272 -8.72 39.91 -27.22
C ARG A 272 -9.11 39.29 -25.86
N PRO A 273 -8.60 39.90 -24.75
CA PRO A 273 -8.49 39.28 -23.44
C PRO A 273 -9.62 39.71 -22.50
N ILE A 274 -10.02 38.82 -21.62
CA ILE A 274 -10.82 39.07 -20.42
C ILE A 274 -10.36 37.97 -19.45
N GLY A 275 -9.89 38.18 -18.24
CA GLY A 275 -10.04 39.24 -17.27
C GLY A 275 -9.95 38.50 -15.93
N GLU A 276 -9.19 39.03 -14.98
CA GLU A 276 -9.12 38.50 -13.61
C GLU A 276 -10.54 38.32 -13.05
N VAL A 277 -10.84 37.13 -12.52
CA VAL A 277 -12.01 36.97 -11.66
C VAL A 277 -11.55 36.32 -10.36
N GLU A 278 -11.59 37.17 -9.34
CA GLU A 278 -11.34 36.90 -7.94
C GLU A 278 -12.16 35.71 -7.41
N ALA A 279 -11.53 34.97 -6.50
CA ALA A 279 -12.17 33.92 -5.72
C ALA A 279 -13.35 34.48 -4.91
N LYS A 280 -14.57 33.99 -5.18
CA LYS A 280 -15.70 34.14 -4.26
C LYS A 280 -15.86 32.87 -3.44
N ILE A 281 -15.61 32.99 -2.14
CA ILE A 281 -16.09 32.03 -1.14
C ILE A 281 -17.62 32.09 -1.16
N VAL A 282 -18.27 31.03 -1.61
CA VAL A 282 -19.71 30.87 -1.48
C VAL A 282 -19.95 30.17 -0.14
N GLN A 283 -20.48 30.91 0.84
CA GLN A 283 -21.00 30.34 2.09
C GLN A 283 -22.14 29.37 1.75
N GLY A 284 -21.85 28.07 1.82
CA GLY A 284 -22.84 27.02 1.81
C GLY A 284 -23.67 27.09 3.10
N LYS A 285 -24.99 26.98 2.96
CA LYS A 285 -25.94 26.91 4.08
C LYS A 285 -25.56 25.79 5.05
N GLU A 286 -25.63 26.10 6.34
CA GLU A 286 -25.49 25.13 7.43
C GLU A 286 -26.37 23.89 7.18
N LEU A 287 -25.74 22.72 7.17
CA LEU A 287 -26.43 21.43 7.21
C LEU A 287 -26.84 21.14 8.66
N PRO A 288 -28.07 20.66 8.91
CA PRO A 288 -28.50 20.34 10.26
C PRO A 288 -27.73 19.14 10.81
N VAL A 289 -27.18 19.31 12.01
CA VAL A 289 -26.57 18.25 12.82
C VAL A 289 -27.67 17.34 13.35
N GLY A 290 -27.55 16.05 13.08
CA GLY A 290 -28.22 14.99 13.84
C GLY A 290 -29.28 14.18 13.09
N ALA A 291 -28.86 13.03 12.56
CA ALA A 291 -29.63 11.78 12.59
C ALA A 291 -28.69 10.62 12.25
N VAL A 292 -28.46 9.72 13.20
CA VAL A 292 -27.84 8.41 12.96
C VAL A 292 -28.89 7.54 12.26
N PRO A 293 -28.64 6.98 11.06
CA PRO A 293 -29.57 6.02 10.46
C PRO A 293 -29.52 4.72 11.26
N THR A 294 -30.65 4.35 11.87
CA THR A 294 -30.86 3.00 12.40
C THR A 294 -30.89 1.99 11.25
N THR A 295 -30.48 0.75 11.53
CA THR A 295 -30.27 -0.37 10.60
C THR A 295 -31.51 -0.88 9.84
N GLU A 296 -32.56 -0.09 9.66
CA GLU A 296 -33.84 -0.52 9.07
C GLU A 296 -34.10 -0.03 7.64
N ASP A 297 -33.28 0.87 7.08
CA ASP A 297 -33.50 1.40 5.72
C ASP A 297 -32.57 0.81 4.64
N ASN A 298 -32.16 -0.47 4.80
CA ASN A 298 -31.46 -1.21 3.73
C ASN A 298 -32.42 -2.17 3.00
N PRO A 299 -32.78 -1.92 1.73
CA PRO A 299 -33.68 -2.77 0.96
C PRO A 299 -33.11 -4.16 0.58
N PHE A 300 -31.88 -4.50 1.01
CA PHE A 300 -31.26 -5.82 0.78
C PHE A 300 -31.24 -6.75 2.01
N SER A 301 -31.83 -6.35 3.15
CA SER A 301 -31.90 -7.18 4.37
C SER A 301 -33.14 -8.07 4.44
N LYS A 302 -33.42 -8.90 3.42
CA LYS A 302 -34.38 -10.03 3.53
C LYS A 302 -33.93 -11.21 2.68
N VAL A 303 -32.91 -11.92 3.14
CA VAL A 303 -32.69 -13.33 2.76
C VAL A 303 -32.92 -14.16 4.02
N PRO A 304 -33.84 -15.15 4.03
CA PRO A 304 -34.06 -15.99 5.22
C PRO A 304 -32.82 -16.87 5.47
N ILE A 305 -32.31 -16.84 6.71
CA ILE A 305 -31.33 -17.82 7.20
C ILE A 305 -32.14 -18.99 7.76
N ASP A 306 -32.27 -20.07 6.98
CA ASP A 306 -32.83 -21.33 7.46
C ASP A 306 -31.75 -22.17 8.18
N THR A 307 -31.95 -22.30 9.50
CA THR A 307 -31.73 -23.44 10.44
C THR A 307 -30.38 -24.19 10.51
N PRO A 308 -29.93 -24.62 11.72
CA PRO A 308 -28.57 -25.10 11.96
C PRO A 308 -28.40 -26.60 11.64
N LEU A 309 -27.35 -26.93 10.90
CA LEU A 309 -26.89 -28.31 10.73
C LEU A 309 -26.11 -28.75 11.99
N HIS A 310 -26.71 -29.66 12.76
CA HIS A 310 -25.98 -30.52 13.70
C HIS A 310 -25.76 -31.91 13.08
N SER A 311 -24.60 -32.48 13.43
CA SER A 311 -24.17 -33.89 13.35
C SER A 311 -24.04 -34.55 11.98
N ASP A 312 -22.79 -34.79 11.53
CA ASP A 312 -22.21 -36.14 11.47
C ASP A 312 -20.77 -36.11 10.92
N LEU A 313 -19.79 -36.29 11.80
CA LEU A 313 -18.41 -36.66 11.44
C LEU A 313 -18.11 -38.01 12.11
N PRO A 314 -17.63 -39.03 11.38
CA PRO A 314 -17.32 -40.33 11.95
C PRO A 314 -16.04 -40.27 12.79
N ALA A 315 -16.12 -40.91 13.97
CA ALA A 315 -15.05 -41.07 14.94
C ALA A 315 -13.81 -41.74 14.32
N ASN A 316 -12.65 -41.08 14.43
CA ASN A 316 -11.37 -41.70 14.14
C ASN A 316 -10.72 -42.19 15.44
N GLN A 317 -10.36 -43.47 15.43
CA GLN A 317 -9.96 -44.27 16.58
C GLN A 317 -8.59 -43.84 17.11
N SER A 318 -8.50 -43.73 18.44
CA SER A 318 -7.24 -43.57 19.17
C SER A 318 -6.52 -44.92 19.27
N PRO A 319 -5.20 -45.03 19.06
CA PRO A 319 -4.48 -46.23 19.40
C PRO A 319 -4.22 -46.28 20.91
N SER A 320 -4.54 -47.44 21.48
CA SER A 320 -4.35 -47.87 22.86
C SER A 320 -2.93 -47.67 23.37
N ARG A 321 -2.82 -47.13 24.60
CA ARG A 321 -1.64 -47.24 25.47
C ARG A 321 -1.42 -48.71 25.82
N GLY A 322 -0.32 -49.28 25.36
CA GLY A 322 0.26 -50.52 25.89
C GLY A 322 1.14 -50.19 27.09
N GLU A 323 0.81 -50.81 28.22
CA GLU A 323 1.64 -50.88 29.42
C GLU A 323 2.87 -51.74 29.13
N ASP A 324 4.06 -51.25 29.45
CA ASP A 324 5.28 -52.06 29.45
C ASP A 324 6.18 -51.69 30.63
N THR A 325 6.22 -52.60 31.60
CA THR A 325 7.39 -53.08 32.39
C THR A 325 6.84 -53.94 33.55
N PRO A 326 7.53 -54.97 34.08
CA PRO A 326 8.99 -55.10 34.14
C PRO A 326 9.60 -56.52 33.95
N GLY A 327 10.89 -56.56 33.57
CA GLY A 327 11.87 -57.38 34.30
C GLY A 327 12.56 -58.56 33.59
N LYS A 328 13.89 -58.55 33.77
CA LYS A 328 14.85 -59.68 33.94
C LYS A 328 15.66 -60.19 32.74
N LEU A 329 16.97 -60.18 33.04
CA LEU A 329 18.15 -60.87 32.49
C LEU A 329 18.83 -60.23 31.28
#